data_AF-A0A2V8EPN2-F1
#
_entry.id   AF-A0A2V8EPN2-F1
#
_cell.length_a   1.000
_cell.length_b   1.000
_cell.length_c   1.000
_cell.angle_alpha   90.00
_cell.angle_beta   90.00
_cell.angle_gamma   90.00
#
_symmetry.space_group_name_H-M   'P 1'
#
loop_
_entity.id
_entity.type
_entity.pdbx_description
1 polymer ?
#
loop_
_entity_poly.entity_id
_entity_poly.type
_entity_poly.pdbx_seq_one_letter_code
_entity_poly.pdbx_strand_id
1 'polypeptide(L)'
;MLIQPVDYFVVAWFALAAASTIYVAWDQYQNNPEPVVMKWGFILVTLYMGPFGLLLYVMADKEPRPGEHETFIAPLWKQGVGSTIHCVAGDATGIILAAAITATLGLPMWLDLIVEYASGFAFGLFVFQSLFMKSMMGGTYWKNVRKSFLPEFISMNFMMAGMAPVMSFLMMGRDMRAMVPTEFLFWGVMSLGVIAGFTVAYPANVWLVARKLKHGLMTERRPGGRFALKKKLGEHARHEQHTRGSQPLSGHHDMESDATSAQRTALAGVSLLMLVAGMVAPANWVNLRLSAHDVGGAIMPPGMIMDRNTPAAAMIDMAAVDPRDIAATYGIDVRGDRELAPHLESGVKVFDLETGVVRWSILPGVTVDGYAFNGQIPGPRIRFRQGDRVRINVTNHLPETTTVHWHGLILPNIMDGPAHITQEPIDKGSAYRYEFTAAQSGTYLYHSHDHVDRQQALGLYGALIIDPAEADPSLEADHEYIVLLQEWLLRERLTYPAMPMDGGQPNYFTINGRAYPATDTIKMRVRETLKVRFVGSNNGFIHPMHIHGGPFDVVAVDGQ
;
A
#
# COMPACT_ATOMS: atom_id res chain seq x y z
N MET A 1 11.74 5.19 -1.07
CA MET A 1 12.37 4.52 0.10
C MET A 1 11.73 3.15 0.22
N LEU A 2 12.49 2.08 0.45
CA LEU A 2 11.92 0.75 0.69
C LEU A 2 11.55 0.68 2.17
N ILE A 3 10.27 0.58 2.46
CA ILE A 3 9.68 0.64 3.80
C ILE A 3 9.60 -0.77 4.38
N GLN A 4 9.07 -1.72 3.60
CA GLN A 4 8.82 -3.08 4.05
C GLN A 4 9.67 -4.11 3.29
N PRO A 5 9.89 -5.32 3.85
CA PRO A 5 10.55 -6.42 3.15
C PRO A 5 9.95 -6.74 1.77
N VAL A 6 8.63 -6.60 1.61
CA VAL A 6 7.93 -6.82 0.33
C VAL A 6 8.43 -5.86 -0.76
N ASP A 7 8.87 -4.65 -0.41
CA ASP A 7 9.34 -3.67 -1.39
C ASP A 7 10.62 -4.18 -2.08
N TYR A 8 11.51 -4.85 -1.34
CA TYR A 8 12.70 -5.49 -1.90
C TYR A 8 12.36 -6.62 -2.86
N PHE A 9 11.36 -7.44 -2.49
CA PHE A 9 10.87 -8.52 -3.35
C PHE A 9 10.30 -7.96 -4.65
N VAL A 10 9.47 -6.92 -4.58
CA VAL A 10 8.85 -6.28 -5.75
C VAL A 10 9.90 -5.62 -6.65
N VAL A 11 10.92 -4.97 -6.09
CA VAL A 11 12.03 -4.41 -6.88
C VAL A 11 12.81 -5.53 -7.59
N ALA A 12 13.12 -6.63 -6.90
CA ALA A 12 13.79 -7.77 -7.51
C ALA A 12 12.94 -8.40 -8.61
N TRP A 13 11.63 -8.53 -8.40
CA TRP A 13 10.66 -8.99 -9.38
C TRP A 13 10.70 -8.14 -10.65
N PHE A 14 10.69 -6.81 -10.52
CA PHE A 14 10.74 -5.91 -11.68
C PHE A 14 12.09 -5.91 -12.39
N ALA A 15 13.20 -6.08 -11.67
CA ALA A 15 14.50 -6.27 -12.31
C ALA A 15 14.52 -7.54 -13.18
N LEU A 16 13.97 -8.65 -12.66
CA LEU A 16 13.83 -9.89 -13.41
C LEU A 16 12.84 -9.76 -14.58
N ALA A 17 11.72 -9.04 -14.39
CA ALA A 17 10.76 -8.77 -15.44
C ALA A 17 11.40 -7.97 -16.58
N ALA A 18 12.14 -6.90 -16.27
CA ALA A 18 12.84 -6.10 -17.27
C ALA A 18 13.87 -6.93 -18.05
N ALA A 19 14.70 -7.73 -17.37
CA ALA A 19 15.66 -8.61 -18.04
C ALA A 19 14.97 -9.65 -18.94
N SER A 20 13.87 -10.23 -18.46
CA SER A 20 13.03 -11.17 -19.20
C SER A 20 12.45 -10.53 -20.47
N THR A 21 11.86 -9.34 -20.35
CA THR A 21 11.28 -8.61 -21.47
C THR A 21 12.33 -8.21 -22.50
N ILE A 22 13.51 -7.77 -22.07
CA ILE A 22 14.63 -7.45 -22.98
C ILE A 22 15.05 -8.70 -23.77
N TYR A 23 15.20 -9.84 -23.10
CA TYR A 23 15.53 -11.10 -23.76
C TYR A 23 14.46 -11.50 -24.79
N VAL A 24 13.18 -11.49 -24.39
CA VAL A 24 12.06 -11.86 -25.28
C VAL A 24 12.01 -10.93 -26.48
N ALA A 25 12.16 -9.61 -26.28
CA ALA A 25 12.18 -8.65 -27.37
C ALA A 25 13.33 -8.90 -28.34
N TRP A 26 14.54 -9.14 -27.82
CA TRP A 26 15.70 -9.45 -28.66
C TRP A 26 15.50 -10.73 -29.48
N ASP A 27 15.08 -11.82 -28.84
CA ASP A 27 14.91 -13.13 -29.48
C ASP A 27 13.77 -13.12 -30.51
N GLN A 28 12.64 -12.49 -30.19
CA GLN A 28 11.49 -12.33 -31.10
C GLN A 28 11.89 -11.63 -32.40
N TYR A 29 12.67 -10.55 -32.34
CA TYR A 29 13.04 -9.81 -33.56
C TYR A 29 14.22 -10.41 -34.33
N GLN A 30 15.05 -11.26 -33.71
CA GLN A 30 16.22 -11.87 -34.35
C GLN A 30 15.95 -13.27 -34.90
N ASN A 31 15.28 -14.12 -34.12
CA ASN A 31 15.25 -15.57 -34.36
C ASN A 31 13.85 -16.10 -34.61
N ASN A 32 12.79 -15.44 -34.15
CA ASN A 32 11.45 -16.01 -34.19
C ASN A 32 10.65 -15.59 -35.44
N PRO A 33 10.12 -16.55 -36.23
CA PRO A 33 9.38 -16.28 -37.47
C PRO A 33 7.89 -15.98 -37.23
N GLU A 34 7.57 -15.11 -36.27
CA GLU A 34 6.20 -14.78 -35.88
C GLU A 34 5.74 -13.43 -36.50
N PRO A 35 4.43 -13.22 -36.77
CA PRO A 35 3.90 -11.89 -37.10
C PRO A 35 4.20 -10.82 -36.05
N VAL A 36 4.45 -9.58 -36.49
CA VAL A 36 4.84 -8.45 -35.62
C VAL A 36 3.90 -8.24 -34.43
N VAL A 37 2.60 -8.46 -34.66
CA VAL A 37 1.55 -8.30 -33.64
C VAL A 37 1.76 -9.25 -32.46
N MET A 38 2.07 -10.50 -32.75
CA MET A 38 2.25 -11.51 -31.72
C MET A 38 3.58 -11.34 -30.97
N LYS A 39 4.62 -10.84 -31.67
CA LYS A 39 5.88 -10.41 -31.03
C LYS A 39 5.61 -9.39 -29.93
N TRP A 40 4.82 -8.36 -30.22
CA TRP A 40 4.40 -7.38 -29.22
C TRP A 40 3.55 -8.00 -28.12
N GLY A 41 2.68 -8.96 -28.44
CA GLY A 41 1.94 -9.74 -27.46
C GLY A 41 2.84 -10.38 -26.40
N PHE A 42 3.86 -11.14 -26.82
CA PHE A 42 4.80 -11.76 -25.89
C PHE A 42 5.67 -10.75 -25.14
N ILE A 43 6.10 -9.66 -25.78
CA ILE A 43 6.88 -8.61 -25.11
C ILE A 43 6.06 -7.96 -23.99
N LEU A 44 4.82 -7.57 -24.27
CA LEU A 44 3.94 -6.91 -23.29
C LEU A 44 3.53 -7.86 -22.17
N VAL A 45 3.14 -9.10 -22.49
CA VAL A 45 2.77 -10.05 -21.43
C VAL A 45 3.99 -10.43 -20.58
N THR A 46 5.19 -10.49 -21.15
CA THR A 46 6.42 -10.67 -20.36
C THR A 46 6.71 -9.46 -19.46
N LEU A 47 6.42 -8.25 -19.93
CA LEU A 47 6.49 -7.05 -19.10
C LEU A 47 5.53 -7.13 -17.91
N TYR A 48 4.31 -7.65 -18.10
CA TYR A 48 3.32 -7.75 -17.04
C TYR A 48 3.55 -8.93 -16.09
N MET A 49 3.92 -10.09 -16.61
CA MET A 49 4.03 -11.35 -15.85
C MET A 49 5.47 -11.70 -15.45
N GLY A 50 6.44 -10.87 -15.86
CA GLY A 50 7.86 -11.05 -15.56
C GLY A 50 8.41 -12.40 -16.04
N PRO A 51 9.21 -13.10 -15.23
CA PRO A 51 9.79 -14.40 -15.58
C PRO A 51 8.78 -15.47 -16.03
N PHE A 52 7.52 -15.41 -15.60
CA PHE A 52 6.49 -16.33 -16.09
C PHE A 52 6.19 -16.12 -17.57
N GLY A 53 6.17 -14.86 -18.05
CA GLY A 53 5.99 -14.57 -19.47
C GLY A 53 7.15 -15.09 -20.31
N LEU A 54 8.39 -14.95 -19.83
CA LEU A 54 9.57 -15.56 -20.47
C LEU A 54 9.46 -17.08 -20.54
N LEU A 55 9.06 -17.74 -19.44
CA LEU A 55 8.87 -19.19 -19.42
C LEU A 55 7.83 -19.63 -20.46
N LEU A 56 6.69 -18.93 -20.52
CA LEU A 56 5.66 -19.18 -21.52
C LEU A 56 6.17 -18.98 -22.95
N TYR A 57 6.93 -17.90 -23.20
CA TYR A 57 7.57 -17.67 -24.50
C TYR A 57 8.48 -18.84 -24.90
N VAL A 58 9.39 -19.24 -24.03
CA VAL A 58 10.35 -20.32 -24.31
C VAL A 58 9.64 -21.66 -24.53
N MET A 59 8.58 -21.95 -23.78
CA MET A 59 7.88 -23.24 -23.85
C MET A 59 6.86 -23.33 -24.99
N ALA A 60 6.22 -22.23 -25.34
CA ALA A 60 5.09 -22.24 -26.28
C ALA A 60 5.46 -21.73 -27.68
N ASP A 61 6.36 -20.76 -27.80
CA ASP A 61 6.53 -19.98 -29.03
C ASP A 61 7.96 -19.99 -29.58
N LYS A 62 8.99 -19.84 -28.74
CA LYS A 62 10.38 -19.76 -29.19
C LYS A 62 10.77 -20.92 -30.12
N GLU A 63 11.16 -20.59 -31.37
CA GLU A 63 11.60 -21.58 -32.36
C GLU A 63 12.79 -22.42 -31.81
N PRO A 64 12.64 -23.75 -31.61
CA PRO A 64 13.71 -24.57 -31.02
C PRO A 64 14.91 -24.73 -31.94
N ARG A 65 14.63 -24.87 -33.24
CA ARG A 65 15.61 -24.97 -34.32
C ARG A 65 15.06 -24.30 -35.57
N PRO A 66 15.90 -23.64 -36.38
CA PRO A 66 15.43 -22.95 -37.58
C PRO A 66 14.71 -23.89 -38.54
N GLY A 67 13.44 -23.60 -38.83
CA GLY A 67 12.59 -24.43 -39.68
C GLY A 67 11.54 -25.25 -38.95
N GLU A 68 11.57 -25.32 -37.61
CA GLU A 68 10.70 -26.20 -36.81
C GLU A 68 9.55 -25.46 -36.10
N HIS A 69 9.46 -24.12 -36.24
CA HIS A 69 8.45 -23.31 -35.53
C HIS A 69 7.01 -23.81 -35.73
N GLU A 70 6.59 -24.05 -36.98
CA GLU A 70 5.24 -24.49 -37.32
C GLU A 70 4.85 -25.81 -36.61
N THR A 71 5.79 -26.76 -36.56
CA THR A 71 5.57 -28.04 -35.88
C THR A 71 5.62 -27.87 -34.36
N PHE A 72 6.50 -27.00 -33.86
CA PHE A 72 6.66 -26.74 -32.44
C PHE A 72 5.40 -26.11 -31.82
N ILE A 73 4.77 -25.16 -32.51
CA ILE A 73 3.59 -24.45 -32.01
C ILE A 73 2.27 -25.19 -32.26
N ALA A 74 2.27 -26.27 -33.06
CA ALA A 74 1.05 -27.00 -33.45
C ALA A 74 0.20 -27.56 -32.29
N PRO A 75 0.76 -28.03 -31.15
CA PRO A 75 -0.04 -28.53 -30.04
C PRO A 75 -1.08 -27.52 -29.52
N LEU A 76 -2.30 -28.00 -29.27
CA LEU A 76 -3.45 -27.15 -28.89
C LEU A 76 -3.19 -26.29 -27.65
N TRP A 77 -2.46 -26.80 -26.65
CA TRP A 77 -2.15 -26.03 -25.45
C TRP A 77 -1.26 -24.82 -25.75
N LYS A 78 -0.33 -24.92 -26.71
CA LYS A 78 0.52 -23.80 -27.16
C LYS A 78 -0.26 -22.80 -27.99
N GLN A 79 -1.15 -23.30 -28.85
CA GLN A 79 -2.09 -22.45 -29.57
C GLN A 79 -3.01 -21.68 -28.62
N GLY A 80 -3.46 -22.33 -27.54
CA GLY A 80 -4.16 -21.69 -26.43
C GLY A 80 -3.33 -20.61 -25.75
N VAL A 81 -2.06 -20.88 -25.43
CA VAL A 81 -1.13 -19.87 -24.86
C VAL A 81 -1.04 -18.66 -25.81
N GLY A 82 -0.82 -18.85 -27.10
CA GLY A 82 -0.77 -17.75 -28.07
C GLY A 82 -2.06 -16.91 -28.09
N SER A 83 -3.22 -17.56 -28.10
CA SER A 83 -4.51 -16.88 -28.04
C SER A 83 -4.68 -16.07 -26.75
N THR A 84 -4.28 -16.64 -25.61
CA THR A 84 -4.35 -15.95 -24.31
C THR A 84 -3.37 -14.79 -24.24
N ILE A 85 -2.13 -14.95 -24.70
CA ILE A 85 -1.11 -13.89 -24.75
C ILE A 85 -1.62 -12.70 -25.56
N HIS A 86 -2.20 -12.95 -26.73
CA HIS A 86 -2.71 -11.87 -27.58
C HIS A 86 -3.86 -11.08 -26.93
N CYS A 87 -4.76 -11.79 -26.23
CA CYS A 87 -5.86 -11.18 -25.48
C CYS A 87 -5.35 -10.35 -24.29
N VAL A 88 -4.56 -10.99 -23.41
CA VAL A 88 -4.05 -10.37 -22.18
C VAL A 88 -3.16 -9.18 -22.49
N ALA A 89 -2.39 -9.19 -23.58
CA ALA A 89 -1.58 -8.04 -23.98
C ALA A 89 -2.44 -6.77 -24.12
N GLY A 90 -3.59 -6.84 -24.79
CA GLY A 90 -4.51 -5.71 -24.96
C GLY A 90 -5.30 -5.40 -23.69
N ASP A 91 -5.98 -6.39 -23.14
CA ASP A 91 -6.86 -6.22 -21.99
C ASP A 91 -6.11 -5.68 -20.77
N ALA A 92 -4.95 -6.27 -20.44
CA ALA A 92 -4.15 -5.84 -19.30
C ALA A 92 -3.57 -4.42 -19.50
N THR A 93 -3.20 -4.04 -20.74
CA THR A 93 -2.75 -2.66 -21.01
C THR A 93 -3.86 -1.66 -20.67
N GLY A 94 -5.08 -1.92 -21.16
CA GLY A 94 -6.22 -1.04 -20.92
C GLY A 94 -6.61 -0.96 -19.45
N ILE A 95 -6.60 -2.10 -18.74
CA ILE A 95 -6.87 -2.16 -17.29
C ILE A 95 -5.80 -1.41 -16.52
N ILE A 96 -4.51 -1.69 -16.75
CA ILE A 96 -3.42 -1.07 -15.99
C ILE A 96 -3.39 0.45 -16.16
N LEU A 97 -3.59 0.93 -17.40
CA LEU A 97 -3.65 2.36 -17.68
C LEU A 97 -4.86 3.01 -16.99
N ALA A 98 -6.03 2.37 -17.06
CA ALA A 98 -7.24 2.86 -16.40
C ALA A 98 -7.07 2.91 -14.89
N ALA A 99 -6.61 1.82 -14.26
CA ALA A 99 -6.36 1.73 -12.83
C ALA A 99 -5.42 2.85 -12.34
N ALA A 100 -4.34 3.11 -13.07
CA ALA A 100 -3.42 4.19 -12.73
C ALA A 100 -4.11 5.56 -12.80
N ILE A 101 -4.93 5.81 -13.82
CA ILE A 101 -5.66 7.07 -13.97
C ILE A 101 -6.72 7.22 -12.88
N THR A 102 -7.59 6.22 -12.67
CA THR A 102 -8.70 6.32 -11.72
C THR A 102 -8.21 6.42 -10.28
N ALA A 103 -7.14 5.71 -9.93
CA ALA A 103 -6.49 5.85 -8.63
C ALA A 103 -5.91 7.25 -8.42
N THR A 104 -5.30 7.88 -9.44
CA THR A 104 -4.84 9.28 -9.34
C THR A 104 -5.98 10.29 -9.25
N LEU A 105 -7.17 9.95 -9.72
CA LEU A 105 -8.37 10.77 -9.58
C LEU A 105 -9.07 10.57 -8.23
N GLY A 106 -8.65 9.58 -7.43
CA GLY A 106 -9.30 9.25 -6.16
C GLY A 106 -10.71 8.69 -6.33
N LEU A 107 -10.96 7.95 -7.41
CA LEU A 107 -12.23 7.27 -7.59
C LEU A 107 -12.35 6.07 -6.62
N PRO A 108 -13.58 5.72 -6.19
CA PRO A 108 -13.77 4.58 -5.31
C PRO A 108 -13.56 3.26 -6.07
N MET A 109 -13.00 2.26 -5.40
CA MET A 109 -12.56 1.02 -6.05
C MET A 109 -13.66 0.29 -6.84
N TRP A 110 -14.93 0.29 -6.39
CA TRP A 110 -16.02 -0.33 -7.15
C TRP A 110 -16.23 0.31 -8.52
N LEU A 111 -15.97 1.62 -8.64
CA LEU A 111 -16.05 2.35 -9.91
C LEU A 111 -14.78 2.10 -10.73
N ASP A 112 -13.62 2.03 -10.09
CA ASP A 112 -12.34 1.69 -10.73
C ASP A 112 -12.46 0.37 -11.48
N LEU A 113 -12.94 -0.69 -10.82
CA LEU A 113 -13.11 -2.01 -11.44
C LEU A 113 -14.03 -1.98 -12.68
N ILE A 114 -15.04 -1.11 -12.70
CA ILE A 114 -15.94 -0.94 -13.85
C ILE A 114 -15.21 -0.23 -14.99
N VAL A 115 -14.51 0.87 -14.69
CA VAL A 115 -13.75 1.66 -15.67
C VAL A 115 -12.59 0.84 -16.25
N GLU A 116 -11.89 0.09 -15.41
CA GLU A 116 -10.84 -0.86 -15.77
C GLU A 116 -11.37 -1.93 -16.72
N TYR A 117 -12.48 -2.59 -16.38
CA TYR A 117 -13.09 -3.59 -17.26
C TYR A 117 -13.48 -2.99 -18.62
N ALA A 118 -14.15 -1.84 -18.62
CA ALA A 118 -14.56 -1.18 -19.86
C ALA A 118 -13.35 -0.78 -20.72
N SER A 119 -12.30 -0.25 -20.09
CA SER A 119 -11.08 0.20 -20.76
C SER A 119 -10.26 -0.97 -21.29
N GLY A 120 -10.11 -2.04 -20.50
CA GLY A 120 -9.47 -3.29 -20.92
C GLY A 120 -10.16 -3.88 -22.14
N PHE A 121 -11.48 -4.08 -22.06
CA PHE A 121 -12.26 -4.63 -23.16
C PHE A 121 -12.19 -3.75 -24.43
N ALA A 122 -12.25 -2.42 -24.28
CA ALA A 122 -12.13 -1.50 -25.41
C ALA A 122 -10.74 -1.59 -26.06
N PHE A 123 -9.68 -1.65 -25.27
CA PHE A 123 -8.31 -1.71 -25.77
C PHE A 123 -8.00 -3.07 -26.43
N GLY A 124 -8.43 -4.17 -25.81
CA GLY A 124 -8.37 -5.51 -26.39
C GLY A 124 -9.09 -5.57 -27.73
N LEU A 125 -10.37 -5.18 -27.77
CA LEU A 125 -11.19 -5.27 -28.97
C LEU A 125 -10.77 -4.31 -30.10
N PHE A 126 -10.56 -3.03 -29.79
CA PHE A 126 -10.36 -1.99 -30.81
C PHE A 126 -8.91 -1.73 -31.21
N VAL A 127 -7.94 -2.09 -30.37
CA VAL A 127 -6.52 -1.89 -30.66
C VAL A 127 -5.88 -3.23 -31.02
N PHE A 128 -6.00 -4.23 -30.14
CA PHE A 128 -5.29 -5.50 -30.33
C PHE A 128 -5.95 -6.43 -31.34
N GLN A 129 -7.26 -6.67 -31.22
CA GLN A 129 -7.96 -7.57 -32.13
C GLN A 129 -8.23 -6.92 -33.50
N SER A 130 -8.77 -5.71 -33.55
CA SER A 130 -9.27 -5.14 -34.82
C SER A 130 -8.21 -4.40 -35.64
N LEU A 131 -7.29 -3.67 -35.00
CA LEU A 131 -6.28 -2.86 -35.69
C LEU A 131 -5.04 -3.70 -36.03
N PHE A 132 -4.50 -4.43 -35.06
CA PHE A 132 -3.31 -5.24 -35.31
C PHE A 132 -3.60 -6.49 -36.17
N MET A 133 -4.76 -7.16 -36.04
CA MET A 133 -5.08 -8.29 -36.91
C MET A 133 -5.62 -7.91 -38.30
N LYS A 134 -5.80 -6.61 -38.60
CA LYS A 134 -6.27 -6.15 -39.93
C LYS A 134 -5.36 -6.62 -41.06
N SER A 135 -4.04 -6.66 -40.82
CA SER A 135 -3.04 -7.13 -41.78
C SER A 135 -3.09 -8.65 -42.04
N MET A 136 -3.72 -9.41 -41.14
CA MET A 136 -3.65 -10.87 -41.09
C MET A 136 -4.97 -11.53 -41.51
N MET A 137 -6.12 -11.00 -41.09
CA MET A 137 -7.44 -11.59 -41.41
C MET A 137 -8.03 -11.10 -42.75
N GLY A 138 -7.50 -10.01 -43.31
CA GLY A 138 -8.10 -9.31 -44.46
C GLY A 138 -9.48 -8.71 -44.12
N GLY A 139 -10.04 -7.93 -45.05
CA GLY A 139 -11.37 -7.31 -44.89
C GLY A 139 -11.38 -5.93 -44.20
N THR A 140 -12.58 -5.43 -43.89
CA THR A 140 -12.77 -4.11 -43.29
C THR A 140 -12.62 -4.18 -41.76
N TYR A 141 -12.12 -3.10 -41.16
CA TYR A 141 -11.94 -2.98 -39.70
C TYR A 141 -13.20 -3.41 -38.92
N TRP A 142 -14.37 -2.94 -39.34
CA TRP A 142 -15.65 -3.25 -38.70
C TRP A 142 -16.09 -4.71 -38.85
N LYS A 143 -15.70 -5.40 -39.94
CA LYS A 143 -15.95 -6.84 -40.07
C LYS A 143 -15.15 -7.62 -39.02
N ASN A 144 -13.91 -7.19 -38.76
CA ASN A 144 -13.03 -7.82 -37.78
C ASN A 144 -13.52 -7.59 -36.36
N VAL A 145 -13.93 -6.36 -36.02
CA VAL A 145 -14.57 -6.07 -34.71
C VAL A 145 -15.76 -6.99 -34.46
N ARG A 146 -16.67 -7.15 -35.44
CA ARG A 146 -17.86 -8.01 -35.28
C ARG A 146 -17.53 -9.49 -35.10
N LYS A 147 -16.52 -10.00 -35.83
CA LYS A 147 -16.09 -11.41 -35.71
C LYS A 147 -15.40 -11.68 -34.37
N SER A 148 -14.57 -10.75 -33.89
CA SER A 148 -13.78 -10.92 -32.66
C SER A 148 -14.52 -10.55 -31.38
N PHE A 149 -15.68 -9.87 -31.46
CA PHE A 149 -16.41 -9.40 -30.28
C PHE A 149 -16.74 -10.51 -29.27
N LEU A 150 -17.43 -11.57 -29.71
CA LEU A 150 -17.88 -12.62 -28.80
C LEU A 150 -16.71 -13.41 -28.17
N PRO A 151 -15.70 -13.86 -28.94
CA PRO A 151 -14.53 -14.52 -28.34
C PRO A 151 -13.76 -13.62 -27.38
N GLU A 152 -13.65 -12.32 -27.68
CA GLU A 152 -12.98 -11.36 -26.78
C GLU A 152 -13.77 -11.13 -25.51
N PHE A 153 -15.09 -10.95 -25.63
CA PHE A 153 -15.99 -10.80 -24.48
C PHE A 153 -15.87 -12.00 -23.52
N ILE A 154 -15.86 -13.22 -24.07
CA ILE A 154 -15.69 -14.43 -23.26
C ILE A 154 -14.33 -14.40 -22.54
N SER A 155 -13.24 -14.14 -23.28
CA SER A 155 -11.88 -14.16 -22.74
C SER A 155 -11.66 -13.09 -21.67
N MET A 156 -12.08 -11.85 -21.93
CA MET A 156 -12.00 -10.72 -21.01
C MET A 156 -12.80 -10.98 -19.72
N ASN A 157 -13.98 -11.58 -19.80
CA ASN A 157 -14.77 -11.93 -18.62
C ASN A 157 -14.02 -12.88 -17.68
N PHE A 158 -13.38 -13.93 -18.21
CA PHE A 158 -12.58 -14.84 -17.41
C PHE A 158 -11.31 -14.16 -16.87
N MET A 159 -10.68 -13.28 -17.66
CA MET A 159 -9.51 -12.51 -17.24
C MET A 159 -9.86 -11.63 -16.04
N MET A 160 -10.91 -10.83 -16.14
CA MET A 160 -11.35 -9.96 -15.04
C MET A 160 -11.88 -10.76 -13.84
N ALA A 161 -12.53 -11.91 -14.07
CA ALA A 161 -12.97 -12.80 -12.99
C ALA A 161 -11.81 -13.30 -12.13
N GLY A 162 -10.63 -13.49 -12.70
CA GLY A 162 -9.41 -13.85 -11.97
C GLY A 162 -8.67 -12.64 -11.38
N MET A 163 -8.60 -11.54 -12.12
CA MET A 163 -7.83 -10.35 -11.76
C MET A 163 -8.51 -9.52 -10.64
N ALA A 164 -9.83 -9.27 -10.75
CA ALA A 164 -10.55 -8.37 -9.85
C ALA A 164 -10.51 -8.79 -8.36
N PRO A 165 -10.67 -10.08 -8.01
CA PRO A 165 -10.53 -10.51 -6.61
C PRO A 165 -9.12 -10.30 -6.09
N VAL A 166 -8.09 -10.70 -6.86
CA VAL A 166 -6.69 -10.57 -6.43
C VAL A 166 -6.33 -9.11 -6.19
N MET A 167 -6.73 -8.22 -7.10
CA MET A 167 -6.54 -6.78 -6.91
C MET A 167 -7.28 -6.27 -5.68
N SER A 168 -8.60 -6.52 -5.59
CA SER A 168 -9.41 -6.04 -4.47
C SER A 168 -8.85 -6.43 -3.11
N PHE A 169 -8.42 -7.69 -2.94
CA PHE A 169 -7.89 -8.20 -1.66
C PHE A 169 -6.49 -7.68 -1.33
N LEU A 170 -5.64 -7.49 -2.33
CA LEU A 170 -4.27 -7.00 -2.09
C LEU A 170 -4.23 -5.48 -1.95
N MET A 171 -5.09 -4.76 -2.68
CA MET A 171 -5.21 -3.30 -2.64
C MET A 171 -5.94 -2.81 -1.39
N MET A 172 -7.06 -3.43 -1.01
CA MET A 172 -7.73 -3.21 0.30
C MET A 172 -7.22 -4.15 1.39
N GLY A 173 -5.98 -4.62 1.23
CA GLY A 173 -5.35 -5.50 2.20
C GLY A 173 -4.72 -4.71 3.35
N ARG A 174 -3.67 -5.30 3.91
CA ARG A 174 -2.90 -4.67 5.00
C ARG A 174 -2.10 -3.45 4.55
N ASP A 175 -1.58 -3.47 3.32
CA ASP A 175 -0.68 -2.44 2.80
C ASP A 175 -1.33 -1.72 1.62
N MET A 176 -2.04 -0.64 1.92
CA MET A 176 -2.82 0.11 0.93
C MET A 176 -1.95 1.01 0.06
N ARG A 177 -0.62 1.01 0.23
CA ARG A 177 0.30 1.54 -0.80
C ARG A 177 0.09 0.83 -2.14
N ALA A 178 -0.45 -0.39 -2.12
CA ALA A 178 -0.90 -1.12 -3.30
C ALA A 178 -1.98 -0.39 -4.12
N MET A 179 -2.68 0.61 -3.56
CA MET A 179 -3.67 1.44 -4.27
C MET A 179 -3.05 2.68 -4.92
N VAL A 180 -1.79 2.99 -4.64
CA VAL A 180 -1.15 4.25 -5.01
C VAL A 180 -0.21 4.04 -6.21
N PRO A 181 -0.49 4.59 -7.40
CA PRO A 181 0.29 4.30 -8.61
C PRO A 181 1.76 4.75 -8.56
N THR A 182 2.12 5.66 -7.65
CA THR A 182 3.51 6.07 -7.42
C THR A 182 4.33 5.04 -6.63
N GLU A 183 3.68 4.04 -6.05
CA GLU A 183 4.31 2.99 -5.27
C GLU A 183 4.60 1.76 -6.12
N PHE A 184 5.77 1.14 -5.93
CA PHE A 184 6.10 -0.11 -6.63
C PHE A 184 5.12 -1.24 -6.31
N LEU A 185 4.55 -1.23 -5.11
CA LEU A 185 3.61 -2.25 -4.66
C LEU A 185 2.33 -2.28 -5.51
N PHE A 186 1.82 -1.12 -5.95
CA PHE A 186 0.69 -1.04 -6.88
C PHE A 186 0.96 -1.86 -8.14
N TRP A 187 2.10 -1.63 -8.79
CA TRP A 187 2.49 -2.35 -10.00
C TRP A 187 2.71 -3.84 -9.74
N GLY A 188 3.24 -4.20 -8.57
CA GLY A 188 3.39 -5.59 -8.15
C GLY A 188 2.04 -6.31 -8.05
N VAL A 189 1.04 -5.66 -7.46
CA VAL A 189 -0.33 -6.19 -7.38
C VAL A 189 -0.97 -6.28 -8.77
N MET A 190 -0.77 -5.29 -9.64
CA MET A 190 -1.22 -5.36 -11.04
C MET A 190 -0.61 -6.56 -11.77
N SER A 191 0.70 -6.78 -11.60
CA SER A 191 1.41 -7.93 -12.18
C SER A 191 0.80 -9.26 -11.72
N LEU A 192 0.55 -9.42 -10.41
CA LEU A 192 -0.10 -10.61 -9.85
C LEU A 192 -1.54 -10.77 -10.33
N GLY A 193 -2.29 -9.67 -10.42
CA GLY A 193 -3.65 -9.65 -10.96
C GLY A 193 -3.70 -10.14 -12.41
N VAL A 194 -2.77 -9.69 -13.26
CA VAL A 194 -2.64 -10.16 -14.65
C VAL A 194 -2.30 -11.65 -14.71
N ILE A 195 -1.41 -12.16 -13.85
CA ILE A 195 -1.09 -13.59 -13.79
C ILE A 195 -2.32 -14.42 -13.40
N ALA A 196 -3.09 -13.98 -12.41
CA ALA A 196 -4.32 -14.64 -12.00
C ALA A 196 -5.37 -14.61 -13.12
N GLY A 197 -5.58 -13.44 -13.75
CA GLY A 197 -6.47 -13.28 -14.89
C GLY A 197 -6.08 -14.17 -16.07
N PHE A 198 -4.78 -14.22 -16.42
CA PHE A 198 -4.26 -15.12 -17.45
C PHE A 198 -4.59 -16.58 -17.13
N THR A 199 -4.36 -17.01 -15.89
CA THR A 199 -4.60 -18.39 -15.44
C THR A 199 -6.07 -18.79 -15.56
N VAL A 200 -6.99 -17.88 -15.21
CA VAL A 200 -8.44 -18.12 -15.32
C VAL A 200 -8.93 -18.05 -16.76
N ALA A 201 -8.37 -17.16 -17.59
CA ALA A 201 -8.73 -17.02 -19.00
C ALA A 201 -8.17 -18.12 -19.90
N TYR A 202 -7.06 -18.75 -19.53
CA TYR A 202 -6.35 -19.71 -20.36
C TYR A 202 -7.22 -20.91 -20.81
N PRO A 203 -7.94 -21.64 -19.94
CA PRO A 203 -8.78 -22.76 -20.35
C PRO A 203 -9.87 -22.36 -21.35
N ALA A 204 -10.48 -21.18 -21.17
CA ALA A 204 -11.48 -20.66 -22.09
C ALA A 204 -10.88 -20.36 -23.48
N ASN A 205 -9.69 -19.77 -23.52
CA ASN A 205 -8.98 -19.52 -24.77
C ASN A 205 -8.57 -20.80 -25.49
N VAL A 206 -8.11 -21.83 -24.78
CA VAL A 206 -7.84 -23.16 -25.34
C VAL A 206 -9.10 -23.71 -26.04
N TRP A 207 -10.26 -23.58 -25.40
CA TRP A 207 -11.52 -24.01 -25.99
C TRP A 207 -11.91 -23.19 -27.22
N LEU A 208 -11.76 -21.86 -27.17
CA LEU A 208 -12.07 -20.97 -28.29
C LEU A 208 -11.20 -21.28 -29.51
N VAL A 209 -9.92 -21.58 -29.31
CA VAL A 209 -9.01 -22.04 -30.36
C VAL A 209 -9.41 -23.40 -30.89
N ALA A 210 -9.72 -24.37 -30.01
CA ALA A 210 -10.15 -25.71 -30.40
C ALA A 210 -11.40 -25.70 -31.30
N ARG A 211 -12.26 -24.68 -31.13
CA ARG A 211 -13.49 -24.47 -31.91
C ARG A 211 -13.38 -23.47 -33.05
N LYS A 212 -12.15 -23.07 -33.41
CA LYS A 212 -11.85 -22.12 -34.50
C LYS A 212 -12.59 -20.77 -34.35
N LEU A 213 -12.83 -20.34 -33.12
CA LEU A 213 -13.38 -19.03 -32.76
C LEU A 213 -12.28 -18.00 -32.50
N LYS A 214 -11.09 -18.45 -32.10
CA LYS A 214 -9.86 -17.66 -31.99
C LYS A 214 -8.71 -18.35 -32.75
N HIS A 215 -7.66 -17.60 -32.99
CA HIS A 215 -6.41 -18.08 -33.58
C HIS A 215 -5.36 -18.17 -32.47
N GLY A 216 -4.47 -19.16 -32.56
CA GLY A 216 -3.32 -19.25 -31.66
C GLY A 216 -2.05 -18.68 -32.29
N LEU A 217 -0.91 -19.33 -32.02
CA LEU A 217 0.39 -18.96 -32.57
C LEU A 217 0.44 -19.22 -34.09
N MET A 218 1.15 -18.37 -34.82
CA MET A 218 1.25 -18.40 -36.28
C MET A 218 2.68 -18.20 -36.75
N THR A 219 3.00 -18.68 -37.96
CA THR A 219 4.33 -18.50 -38.54
C THR A 219 4.26 -17.63 -39.80
N GLU A 220 5.07 -16.59 -39.86
CA GLU A 220 5.23 -15.71 -41.02
C GLU A 220 6.69 -15.74 -41.49
N ARG A 221 6.97 -16.48 -42.56
CA ARG A 221 8.30 -16.51 -43.18
C ARG A 221 8.35 -15.51 -44.34
N ARG A 222 9.16 -14.45 -44.20
CA ARG A 222 9.42 -13.49 -45.30
C ARG A 222 10.07 -14.20 -46.50
N PRO A 223 9.62 -13.96 -47.75
CA PRO A 223 10.32 -14.45 -48.94
C PRO A 223 11.70 -13.78 -49.01
N GLY A 224 12.79 -14.56 -48.95
CA GLY A 224 14.17 -14.06 -49.09
C GLY A 224 14.96 -13.83 -47.79
N GLY A 225 14.41 -14.17 -46.61
CA GLY A 225 15.17 -14.15 -45.37
C GLY A 225 16.34 -15.16 -45.37
N ARG A 226 17.33 -14.97 -44.48
CA ARG A 226 18.58 -15.75 -44.36
C ARG A 226 18.40 -17.29 -44.42
N PHE A 227 17.22 -17.78 -44.05
CA PHE A 227 16.85 -19.20 -44.03
C PHE A 227 16.16 -19.71 -45.31
N ALA A 228 15.60 -18.84 -46.17
CA ALA A 228 15.10 -19.22 -47.49
C ALA A 228 16.25 -19.68 -48.42
N LEU A 229 17.46 -19.12 -48.22
CA LEU A 229 18.66 -19.55 -48.94
C LEU A 229 19.12 -20.97 -48.56
N LYS A 230 18.95 -21.37 -47.28
CA LYS A 230 19.40 -22.69 -46.82
C LYS A 230 18.54 -23.83 -47.36
N LYS A 231 17.24 -23.60 -47.57
CA LYS A 231 16.34 -24.57 -48.21
C LYS A 231 16.69 -24.74 -49.70
N LYS A 232 16.97 -23.64 -50.42
CA LYS A 232 17.44 -23.68 -51.82
C LYS A 232 18.81 -24.35 -52.01
N LEU A 233 19.72 -24.23 -51.05
CA LEU A 233 21.03 -24.88 -51.10
C LEU A 233 20.98 -26.37 -50.71
N GLY A 234 19.98 -26.80 -49.92
CA GLY A 234 19.78 -28.21 -49.56
C GLY A 234 19.03 -29.04 -50.63
N GLU A 235 18.20 -28.41 -51.45
CA GLU A 235 17.41 -29.08 -52.50
C GLU A 235 18.23 -29.47 -53.75
N HIS A 236 19.44 -28.94 -53.94
CA HIS A 236 20.32 -29.34 -55.05
C HIS A 236 21.11 -30.65 -54.83
N ALA A 237 20.96 -31.31 -53.67
CA ALA A 237 21.72 -32.53 -53.35
C ALA A 237 20.89 -33.84 -53.34
N ARG A 238 19.59 -33.81 -53.66
CA ARG A 238 18.75 -35.02 -53.67
C ARG A 238 17.72 -34.98 -54.79
N HIS A 239 18.14 -35.33 -55.99
CA HIS A 239 17.25 -35.81 -57.05
C HIS A 239 17.40 -37.33 -57.15
N GLU A 240 16.44 -38.07 -56.60
CA GLU A 240 15.83 -39.25 -57.22
C GLU A 240 14.67 -39.78 -56.34
N GLN A 241 13.57 -40.13 -57.02
CA GLN A 241 12.41 -40.90 -56.51
C GLN A 241 11.51 -40.27 -55.43
N HIS A 242 10.44 -39.59 -55.87
CA HIS A 242 9.07 -40.15 -55.86
C HIS A 242 8.06 -39.06 -56.25
N THR A 243 7.33 -39.33 -57.33
CA THR A 243 6.13 -38.62 -57.75
C THR A 243 4.96 -38.98 -56.80
N ARG A 244 4.48 -37.99 -56.05
CA ARG A 244 3.06 -37.87 -55.64
C ARG A 244 2.80 -36.43 -55.25
N GLY A 245 1.84 -35.81 -55.94
CA GLY A 245 1.55 -34.39 -55.85
C GLY A 245 1.21 -33.92 -54.44
N SER A 246 1.95 -32.92 -53.98
CA SER A 246 1.55 -32.04 -52.88
C SER A 246 1.24 -30.67 -53.48
N GLN A 247 -0.04 -30.31 -53.44
CA GLN A 247 -0.50 -28.96 -53.77
C GLN A 247 0.07 -27.96 -52.74
N PRO A 248 0.39 -26.72 -53.15
CA PRO A 248 0.80 -25.68 -52.21
C PRO A 248 -0.45 -25.17 -51.45
N LEU A 249 -0.47 -25.36 -50.13
CA LEU A 249 -1.42 -24.73 -49.21
C LEU A 249 -1.09 -23.24 -49.07
N SER A 250 -1.38 -22.46 -50.10
CA SER A 250 -1.58 -21.01 -50.01
C SER A 250 -3.07 -20.74 -50.15
N GLY A 251 -3.83 -21.00 -49.09
CA GLY A 251 -5.27 -20.79 -49.05
C GLY A 251 -5.62 -19.91 -47.87
N HIS A 252 -6.09 -18.69 -48.14
CA HIS A 252 -6.87 -17.90 -47.20
C HIS A 252 -8.08 -18.72 -46.75
N HIS A 253 -7.98 -19.39 -45.61
CA HIS A 253 -9.11 -20.07 -44.99
C HIS A 253 -9.84 -19.09 -44.07
N ASP A 254 -11.00 -18.60 -44.52
CA ASP A 254 -12.03 -18.11 -43.61
C ASP A 254 -12.33 -19.26 -42.62
N MET A 255 -11.96 -19.10 -41.35
CA MET A 255 -12.26 -20.10 -40.32
C MET A 255 -13.76 -20.10 -40.04
N GLU A 256 -14.48 -21.07 -40.60
CA GLU A 256 -15.83 -21.39 -40.12
C GLU A 256 -15.72 -22.15 -38.79
N SER A 257 -16.26 -21.54 -37.74
CA SER A 257 -16.36 -22.13 -36.40
C SER A 257 -17.26 -23.36 -36.42
N ASP A 258 -16.82 -24.46 -35.81
CA ASP A 258 -17.61 -25.69 -35.61
C ASP A 258 -18.45 -25.67 -34.32
N ALA A 259 -18.34 -24.63 -33.49
CA ALA A 259 -19.13 -24.49 -32.27
C ALA A 259 -20.63 -24.25 -32.56
N THR A 260 -21.48 -25.01 -31.87
CA THR A 260 -22.93 -24.82 -31.94
C THR A 260 -23.33 -23.51 -31.25
N SER A 261 -24.50 -22.95 -31.61
CA SER A 261 -25.04 -21.79 -30.90
C SER A 261 -25.25 -22.06 -29.42
N ALA A 262 -25.69 -23.27 -29.04
CA ALA A 262 -25.83 -23.67 -27.64
C ALA A 262 -24.50 -23.63 -26.87
N GLN A 263 -23.42 -24.15 -27.48
CA GLN A 263 -22.08 -24.11 -26.87
C GLN A 263 -21.55 -22.69 -26.67
N ARG A 264 -21.74 -21.83 -27.68
CA ARG A 264 -21.34 -20.41 -27.61
C ARG A 264 -22.11 -19.66 -26.51
N THR A 265 -23.42 -19.85 -26.46
CA THR A 265 -24.28 -19.24 -25.43
C THR A 265 -23.93 -19.75 -24.04
N ALA A 266 -23.69 -21.06 -23.88
CA ALA A 266 -23.31 -21.64 -22.60
C ALA A 266 -22.00 -21.06 -22.06
N LEU A 267 -20.94 -21.01 -22.90
CA LEU A 267 -19.66 -20.45 -22.47
C LEU A 267 -19.74 -18.96 -22.17
N ALA A 268 -20.49 -18.18 -22.96
CA ALA A 268 -20.73 -16.77 -22.67
C ALA A 268 -21.53 -16.55 -21.37
N GLY A 269 -22.51 -17.42 -21.09
CA GLY A 269 -23.24 -17.40 -19.83
C GLY A 269 -22.34 -17.71 -18.62
N VAL A 270 -21.51 -18.75 -18.72
CA VAL A 270 -20.53 -19.09 -17.68
C VAL A 270 -19.52 -17.97 -17.47
N SER A 271 -18.98 -17.37 -18.55
CA SER A 271 -18.02 -16.28 -18.41
C SER A 271 -18.65 -15.06 -17.73
N LEU A 272 -19.91 -14.73 -18.05
CA LEU A 272 -20.64 -13.66 -17.37
C LEU A 272 -20.87 -13.95 -15.89
N LEU A 273 -21.26 -15.18 -15.53
CA LEU A 273 -21.41 -15.58 -14.14
C LEU A 273 -20.09 -15.47 -13.37
N MET A 274 -18.97 -15.88 -14.00
CA MET A 274 -17.65 -15.74 -13.40
C MET A 274 -17.22 -14.29 -13.24
N LEU A 275 -17.49 -13.43 -14.22
CA LEU A 275 -17.24 -11.99 -14.11
C LEU A 275 -18.02 -11.40 -12.93
N VAL A 276 -19.32 -11.65 -12.86
CA VAL A 276 -20.18 -11.15 -11.76
C VAL A 276 -19.66 -11.65 -10.41
N ALA A 277 -19.33 -12.94 -10.31
CA ALA A 277 -18.75 -13.50 -9.09
C ALA A 277 -17.43 -12.81 -8.72
N GLY A 278 -16.50 -12.63 -9.68
CA GLY A 278 -15.20 -12.00 -9.44
C GLY A 278 -15.29 -10.52 -9.06
N MET A 279 -16.26 -9.77 -9.62
CA MET A 279 -16.46 -8.35 -9.30
C MET A 279 -17.22 -8.13 -7.99
N VAL A 280 -18.19 -9.00 -7.66
CA VAL A 280 -19.09 -8.79 -6.52
C VAL A 280 -18.61 -9.49 -5.26
N ALA A 281 -18.02 -10.68 -5.36
CA ALA A 281 -17.64 -11.46 -4.19
C ALA A 281 -16.69 -10.69 -3.25
N PRO A 282 -15.64 -9.99 -3.72
CA PRO A 282 -14.74 -9.24 -2.83
C PRO A 282 -15.46 -8.21 -1.94
N ALA A 283 -16.57 -7.63 -2.40
CA ALA A 283 -17.36 -6.65 -1.65
C ALA A 283 -17.96 -7.21 -0.34
N ASN A 284 -17.97 -8.53 -0.15
CA ASN A 284 -18.39 -9.16 1.10
C ASN A 284 -17.31 -9.11 2.18
N TRP A 285 -16.05 -8.90 1.81
CA TRP A 285 -14.91 -8.93 2.74
C TRP A 285 -14.18 -7.60 2.83
N VAL A 286 -14.02 -6.88 1.72
CA VAL A 286 -13.28 -5.62 1.68
C VAL A 286 -14.17 -4.42 1.35
N ASN A 287 -13.79 -3.23 1.80
CA ASN A 287 -14.54 -2.01 1.58
C ASN A 287 -14.22 -1.38 0.20
N LEU A 288 -14.94 -1.81 -0.84
CA LEU A 288 -14.76 -1.29 -2.20
C LEU A 288 -15.24 0.16 -2.40
N ARG A 289 -15.78 0.81 -1.37
CA ARG A 289 -16.22 2.22 -1.45
C ARG A 289 -15.08 3.21 -1.22
N LEU A 290 -13.94 2.75 -0.71
CA LEU A 290 -12.79 3.59 -0.44
C LEU A 290 -11.93 3.75 -1.69
N SER A 291 -11.31 4.92 -1.79
CA SER A 291 -10.35 5.29 -2.82
C SER A 291 -8.93 5.33 -2.25
N ALA A 292 -7.93 5.44 -3.14
CA ALA A 292 -6.53 5.64 -2.74
C ALA A 292 -6.33 6.92 -1.93
N HIS A 293 -7.13 7.96 -2.18
CA HIS A 293 -7.08 9.23 -1.46
C HIS A 293 -7.66 9.11 -0.04
N ASP A 294 -8.69 8.29 0.14
CA ASP A 294 -9.32 8.12 1.46
C ASP A 294 -8.36 7.45 2.45
N VAL A 295 -7.56 6.48 1.99
CA VAL A 295 -6.68 5.69 2.86
C VAL A 295 -5.21 6.12 2.84
N GLY A 296 -4.82 7.01 1.91
CA GLY A 296 -3.50 7.65 1.90
C GLY A 296 -2.28 6.71 1.82
N GLY A 297 -2.45 5.47 1.37
CA GLY A 297 -1.39 4.46 1.40
C GLY A 297 -1.10 3.90 2.80
N ALA A 298 -2.07 3.95 3.70
CA ALA A 298 -1.95 3.43 5.07
C ALA A 298 -1.46 1.97 5.12
N ILE A 299 -0.67 1.68 6.15
CA ILE A 299 -0.14 0.34 6.43
C ILE A 299 -0.74 -0.11 7.76
N MET A 300 -1.52 -1.18 7.74
CA MET A 300 -2.21 -1.70 8.92
C MET A 300 -1.32 -2.68 9.72
N PRO A 301 -1.55 -2.81 11.05
CA PRO A 301 -0.81 -3.76 11.86
C PRO A 301 -1.11 -5.22 11.45
N PRO A 302 -0.11 -6.13 11.51
CA PRO A 302 -0.34 -7.54 11.23
C PRO A 302 -1.41 -8.14 12.14
N GLY A 303 -2.32 -8.95 11.56
CA GLY A 303 -3.39 -9.63 12.29
C GLY A 303 -4.69 -8.84 12.41
N MET A 304 -4.72 -7.58 11.98
CA MET A 304 -5.93 -6.78 11.90
C MET A 304 -6.71 -7.09 10.61
N ILE A 305 -8.02 -7.28 10.72
CA ILE A 305 -8.90 -7.57 9.60
C ILE A 305 -9.68 -6.29 9.26
N MET A 306 -9.50 -5.81 8.03
CA MET A 306 -10.25 -4.66 7.51
C MET A 306 -11.48 -5.16 6.78
N ASP A 307 -12.64 -5.08 7.44
CA ASP A 307 -13.89 -5.53 6.84
C ASP A 307 -14.51 -4.46 5.94
N ARG A 308 -15.59 -4.83 5.25
CA ARG A 308 -16.36 -3.93 4.38
C ARG A 308 -16.95 -2.70 5.09
N ASN A 309 -17.05 -2.71 6.40
CA ASN A 309 -17.68 -1.66 7.20
C ASN A 309 -16.63 -0.72 7.81
N THR A 310 -15.34 -1.07 7.74
CA THR A 310 -14.32 -0.25 8.37
C THR A 310 -14.14 1.05 7.59
N PRO A 311 -14.37 2.23 8.19
CA PRO A 311 -14.18 3.52 7.53
C PRO A 311 -12.70 3.85 7.34
N ALA A 312 -12.39 4.68 6.34
CA ALA A 312 -11.04 5.16 6.11
C ALA A 312 -10.43 5.90 7.31
N ALA A 313 -11.21 6.74 8.01
CA ALA A 313 -10.73 7.45 9.20
C ALA A 313 -10.23 6.46 10.27
N ALA A 314 -10.99 5.41 10.57
CA ALA A 314 -10.56 4.37 11.50
C ALA A 314 -9.30 3.64 11.01
N MET A 315 -9.17 3.40 9.69
CA MET A 315 -7.96 2.82 9.12
C MET A 315 -6.73 3.70 9.36
N ILE A 316 -6.87 5.01 9.11
CA ILE A 316 -5.81 6.00 9.33
C ILE A 316 -5.45 6.05 10.82
N ASP A 317 -6.44 6.08 11.71
CA ASP A 317 -6.22 6.07 13.16
C ASP A 317 -5.41 4.87 13.63
N MET A 318 -5.57 3.71 13.00
CA MET A 318 -4.84 2.48 13.33
C MET A 318 -3.55 2.26 12.54
N ALA A 319 -3.28 3.07 11.51
CA ALA A 319 -2.18 2.84 10.58
C ALA A 319 -0.80 3.09 11.21
N ALA A 320 0.25 2.52 10.61
CA ALA A 320 1.62 2.87 10.97
C ALA A 320 1.91 4.37 10.75
N VAL A 321 2.89 4.89 11.48
CA VAL A 321 3.58 6.13 11.11
C VAL A 321 4.33 5.88 9.80
N ASP A 322 4.21 6.79 8.83
CA ASP A 322 4.97 6.70 7.58
C ASP A 322 6.44 7.08 7.83
N PRO A 323 7.42 6.18 7.58
CA PRO A 323 8.82 6.51 7.79
C PRO A 323 9.36 7.64 6.91
N ARG A 324 8.62 8.06 5.88
CA ARG A 324 8.96 9.21 5.03
C ARG A 324 8.67 10.56 5.69
N ASP A 325 7.81 10.59 6.71
CA ASP A 325 7.46 11.82 7.42
C ASP A 325 8.46 12.18 8.53
N ILE A 326 9.39 11.28 8.85
CA ILE A 326 10.37 11.47 9.93
C ILE A 326 11.28 12.67 9.62
N ALA A 327 11.18 13.72 10.45
CA ALA A 327 11.97 14.94 10.32
C ALA A 327 13.31 14.87 11.07
N ALA A 328 13.37 14.12 12.17
CA ALA A 328 14.57 14.02 13.02
C ALA A 328 14.69 12.63 13.67
N THR A 329 15.91 12.24 14.03
CA THR A 329 16.21 10.99 14.74
C THR A 329 16.99 11.27 16.01
N TYR A 330 16.55 10.71 17.12
CA TYR A 330 17.13 10.91 18.45
C TYR A 330 17.66 9.59 19.03
N GLY A 331 18.94 9.64 19.43
CA GLY A 331 19.66 8.53 20.03
C GLY A 331 19.25 8.24 21.47
N ILE A 332 19.81 7.18 22.02
CA ILE A 332 19.55 6.71 23.40
C ILE A 332 20.05 7.68 24.47
N ASP A 333 20.95 8.59 24.10
CA ASP A 333 21.54 9.63 24.93
C ASP A 333 20.64 10.87 25.11
N VAL A 334 19.62 11.05 24.26
CA VAL A 334 18.74 12.22 24.28
C VAL A 334 17.53 11.99 25.18
N ARG A 335 17.42 12.70 26.30
CA ARG A 335 16.29 12.56 27.24
C ARG A 335 15.06 13.37 26.78
N GLY A 336 13.86 12.79 26.91
CA GLY A 336 12.58 13.50 26.81
C GLY A 336 12.25 14.27 28.10
N ASP A 337 11.07 14.88 28.20
CA ASP A 337 10.62 15.61 29.40
C ASP A 337 11.63 16.68 29.90
N ARG A 338 12.35 17.33 28.97
CA ARG A 338 13.19 18.48 29.34
C ARG A 338 12.30 19.70 29.56
N GLU A 339 12.61 20.48 30.58
CA GLU A 339 11.85 21.69 30.88
C GLU A 339 11.97 22.72 29.77
N LEU A 340 10.82 23.21 29.30
CA LEU A 340 10.74 24.30 28.34
C LEU A 340 10.69 25.61 29.10
N ALA A 341 11.78 26.39 29.02
CA ALA A 341 11.82 27.70 29.64
C ALA A 341 10.91 28.69 28.87
N PRO A 342 10.03 29.43 29.55
CA PRO A 342 9.26 30.48 28.89
C PRO A 342 10.13 31.71 28.62
N HIS A 343 9.79 32.45 27.57
CA HIS A 343 10.21 33.83 27.44
C HIS A 343 9.10 34.77 27.95
N LEU A 344 9.46 35.97 28.39
CA LEU A 344 8.50 36.93 28.93
C LEU A 344 8.12 37.95 27.86
N GLU A 345 6.81 38.11 27.63
CA GLU A 345 6.25 39.16 26.79
C GLU A 345 5.21 39.96 27.57
N SER A 346 5.54 41.21 27.92
CA SER A 346 4.60 42.12 28.61
C SER A 346 3.97 41.51 29.88
N GLY A 347 4.74 40.74 30.65
CA GLY A 347 4.27 40.08 31.88
C GLY A 347 3.57 38.74 31.67
N VAL A 348 3.49 38.24 30.42
CA VAL A 348 2.99 36.91 30.08
C VAL A 348 4.16 35.95 29.91
N LYS A 349 4.07 34.75 30.49
CA LYS A 349 5.00 33.65 30.22
C LYS A 349 4.60 32.96 28.93
N VAL A 350 5.46 33.05 27.92
CA VAL A 350 5.20 32.52 26.58
C VAL A 350 6.04 31.27 26.34
N PHE A 351 5.38 30.20 25.92
CA PHE A 351 5.98 28.93 25.52
C PHE A 351 5.67 28.67 24.05
N ASP A 352 6.65 28.14 23.32
CA ASP A 352 6.46 27.73 21.93
C ASP A 352 6.60 26.21 21.81
N LEU A 353 5.52 25.60 21.32
CA LEU A 353 5.43 24.18 21.04
C LEU A 353 5.34 23.95 19.52
N GLU A 354 6.12 23.00 19.06
CA GLU A 354 6.13 22.55 17.67
C GLU A 354 5.87 21.05 17.65
N THR A 355 4.86 20.60 16.92
CA THR A 355 4.64 19.16 16.70
C THR A 355 5.44 18.69 15.50
N GLY A 356 5.86 17.42 15.50
CA GLY A 356 6.51 16.82 14.34
C GLY A 356 6.72 15.32 14.51
N VAL A 357 7.04 14.64 13.40
CA VAL A 357 7.31 13.20 13.40
C VAL A 357 8.80 12.95 13.61
N VAL A 358 9.14 12.11 14.57
CA VAL A 358 10.54 11.82 14.94
C VAL A 358 10.75 10.32 15.12
N ARG A 359 11.99 9.89 14.88
CA ARG A 359 12.46 8.56 15.28
C ARG A 359 13.12 8.65 16.64
N TRP A 360 12.63 7.87 17.60
CA TRP A 360 13.04 7.91 19.00
C TRP A 360 13.58 6.56 19.48
N SER A 361 14.75 6.55 20.09
CA SER A 361 15.36 5.30 20.61
C SER A 361 14.78 4.93 21.98
N ILE A 362 14.04 3.83 22.09
CA ILE A 362 13.51 3.37 23.39
C ILE A 362 14.46 2.40 24.12
N LEU A 363 15.31 1.69 23.36
CA LEU A 363 16.41 0.84 23.81
C LEU A 363 17.57 0.90 22.81
N PRO A 364 18.79 0.47 23.17
CA PRO A 364 19.86 0.28 22.20
C PRO A 364 19.41 -0.61 21.03
N GLY A 365 19.39 -0.05 19.82
CA GLY A 365 18.97 -0.74 18.60
C GLY A 365 17.46 -0.91 18.42
N VAL A 366 16.62 -0.40 19.32
CA VAL A 366 15.16 -0.40 19.18
C VAL A 366 14.65 1.03 19.14
N THR A 367 14.05 1.40 18.01
CA THR A 367 13.49 2.73 17.77
C THR A 367 12.00 2.65 17.49
N VAL A 368 11.29 3.69 17.86
CA VAL A 368 9.89 3.94 17.50
C VAL A 368 9.81 5.21 16.67
N ASP A 369 8.90 5.25 15.71
CA ASP A 369 8.55 6.45 14.97
C ASP A 369 7.31 7.04 15.63
N GLY A 370 7.43 8.24 16.18
CA GLY A 370 6.41 8.85 17.03
C GLY A 370 6.20 10.32 16.71
N TYR A 371 5.11 10.85 17.24
CA TYR A 371 4.77 12.27 17.16
C TYR A 371 5.25 12.94 18.43
N ALA A 372 5.95 14.06 18.27
CA ALA A 372 6.67 14.70 19.35
C ALA A 372 6.38 16.19 19.42
N PHE A 373 6.29 16.71 20.64
CA PHE A 373 6.41 18.14 20.91
C PHE A 373 7.89 18.50 21.04
N ASN A 374 8.36 19.52 20.31
CA ASN A 374 9.72 20.06 20.31
C ASN A 374 10.79 18.96 20.16
N GLY A 375 10.52 17.96 19.33
CA GLY A 375 11.43 16.86 19.05
C GLY A 375 11.70 15.92 20.23
N GLN A 376 10.81 15.84 21.21
CA GLN A 376 10.98 15.04 22.42
C GLN A 376 9.80 14.11 22.65
N ILE A 377 10.09 12.89 23.11
CA ILE A 377 9.09 11.95 23.61
C ILE A 377 9.53 11.46 25.00
N PRO A 378 8.79 11.77 26.07
CA PRO A 378 7.61 12.64 26.13
C PRO A 378 7.97 14.08 25.73
N GLY A 379 6.95 14.86 25.40
CA GLY A 379 7.07 16.30 25.13
C GLY A 379 7.73 17.06 26.29
N PRO A 380 8.19 18.31 26.06
CA PRO A 380 8.86 19.08 27.07
C PRO A 380 8.00 19.31 28.31
N ARG A 381 8.63 19.38 29.48
CA ARG A 381 7.93 19.76 30.71
C ARG A 381 7.57 21.23 30.66
N ILE A 382 6.28 21.55 30.86
CA ILE A 382 5.84 22.92 31.05
C ILE A 382 5.64 23.13 32.54
N ARG A 383 6.34 24.12 33.11
CA ARG A 383 6.26 24.46 34.53
C ARG A 383 6.02 25.96 34.71
N PHE A 384 4.99 26.31 35.47
CA PHE A 384 4.71 27.70 35.87
C PHE A 384 4.04 27.73 37.25
N ARG A 385 3.76 28.92 37.78
CA ARG A 385 3.17 29.11 39.11
C ARG A 385 1.70 29.48 38.99
N GLN A 386 0.90 29.07 39.96
CA GLN A 386 -0.47 29.52 40.13
C GLN A 386 -0.52 31.07 40.13
N GLY A 387 -1.49 31.61 39.39
CA GLY A 387 -1.64 33.05 39.17
C GLY A 387 -0.89 33.60 37.95
N ASP A 388 0.05 32.85 37.36
CA ASP A 388 0.74 33.29 36.15
C ASP A 388 -0.24 33.42 34.98
N ARG A 389 -0.02 34.47 34.16
CA ARG A 389 -0.61 34.56 32.82
C ARG A 389 0.30 33.81 31.86
N VAL A 390 -0.23 32.80 31.19
CA VAL A 390 0.52 31.94 30.26
C VAL A 390 -0.04 32.04 28.86
N ARG A 391 0.87 32.02 27.88
CA ARG A 391 0.57 31.92 26.46
C ARG A 391 1.36 30.74 25.89
N ILE A 392 0.71 29.90 25.11
CA ILE A 392 1.35 28.75 24.48
C ILE A 392 1.02 28.78 22.99
N ASN A 393 2.04 29.06 22.18
CA ASN A 393 1.93 29.05 20.72
C ASN A 393 2.24 27.63 20.24
N VAL A 394 1.31 27.00 19.54
CA VAL A 394 1.47 25.65 19.00
C VAL A 394 1.54 25.74 17.48
N THR A 395 2.63 25.28 16.87
CA THR A 395 2.79 25.17 15.43
C THR A 395 2.74 23.71 15.01
N ASN A 396 1.89 23.38 14.03
CA ASN A 396 1.70 22.01 13.59
C ASN A 396 2.61 21.65 12.40
N HIS A 397 3.58 20.73 12.58
CA HIS A 397 4.36 20.16 11.48
C HIS A 397 4.08 18.67 11.22
N LEU A 398 3.00 18.11 11.76
CA LEU A 398 2.56 16.74 11.47
C LEU A 398 2.03 16.62 10.03
N PRO A 399 1.94 15.39 9.50
CA PRO A 399 1.27 15.15 8.22
C PRO A 399 -0.26 15.29 8.29
N GLU A 400 -0.83 15.48 9.48
CA GLU A 400 -2.27 15.57 9.75
C GLU A 400 -2.61 16.73 10.70
N THR A 401 -3.91 17.01 10.87
CA THR A 401 -4.40 18.04 11.80
C THR A 401 -4.09 17.67 13.25
N THR A 402 -4.04 18.64 14.16
CA THR A 402 -3.87 18.36 15.59
C THR A 402 -4.48 19.48 16.45
N THR A 403 -4.55 19.28 17.76
CA THR A 403 -4.83 20.31 18.76
C THR A 403 -4.05 19.98 20.03
N VAL A 404 -4.07 20.86 21.04
CA VAL A 404 -3.51 20.56 22.37
C VAL A 404 -4.55 20.81 23.43
N HIS A 405 -4.84 19.78 24.24
CA HIS A 405 -5.69 19.86 25.42
C HIS A 405 -4.86 19.91 26.71
N TRP A 406 -5.32 20.74 27.65
CA TRP A 406 -4.68 20.97 28.94
C TRP A 406 -5.41 20.20 30.03
N HIS A 407 -5.10 18.91 30.13
CA HIS A 407 -5.86 17.95 30.91
C HIS A 407 -5.94 18.32 32.40
N GLY A 408 -7.16 18.47 32.89
CA GLY A 408 -7.46 18.81 34.27
C GLY A 408 -7.48 20.31 34.56
N LEU A 409 -7.15 21.18 33.60
CA LEU A 409 -7.17 22.63 33.81
C LEU A 409 -8.58 23.23 33.77
N ILE A 410 -8.84 24.19 34.67
CA ILE A 410 -9.98 25.11 34.58
C ILE A 410 -9.54 26.35 33.81
N LEU A 411 -10.05 26.50 32.59
CA LEU A 411 -9.69 27.58 31.66
C LEU A 411 -10.91 27.99 30.80
N PRO A 412 -10.86 29.12 30.09
CA PRO A 412 -11.93 29.49 29.15
C PRO A 412 -12.13 28.39 28.10
N ASN A 413 -13.38 28.03 27.80
CA ASN A 413 -13.71 26.91 26.92
C ASN A 413 -12.97 26.94 25.57
N ILE A 414 -12.80 28.13 24.97
CA ILE A 414 -12.10 28.30 23.69
C ILE A 414 -10.58 28.01 23.74
N MET A 415 -10.02 27.79 24.93
CA MET A 415 -8.61 27.44 25.15
C MET A 415 -8.43 25.98 25.54
N ASP A 416 -9.50 25.18 25.50
CA ASP A 416 -9.49 23.83 26.06
C ASP A 416 -8.85 22.80 25.16
N GLY A 417 -8.97 22.91 23.83
CA GLY A 417 -8.26 22.05 22.89
C GLY A 417 -9.01 20.90 22.22
N PRO A 418 -10.20 20.42 22.68
CA PRO A 418 -10.94 19.41 21.92
C PRO A 418 -11.33 19.87 20.52
N ALA A 419 -10.82 19.16 19.50
CA ALA A 419 -11.07 19.44 18.09
C ALA A 419 -12.55 19.34 17.73
N HIS A 420 -13.04 20.28 16.92
CA HIS A 420 -14.43 20.42 16.47
C HIS A 420 -15.49 20.62 17.58
N ILE A 421 -15.06 20.72 18.84
CA ILE A 421 -15.93 20.99 19.99
C ILE A 421 -15.67 22.38 20.57
N THR A 422 -14.40 22.68 20.86
CA THR A 422 -14.01 23.96 21.47
C THR A 422 -13.24 24.87 20.53
N GLN A 423 -12.62 24.29 19.50
CA GLN A 423 -11.90 24.96 18.44
C GLN A 423 -11.89 24.14 17.15
N GLU A 424 -11.57 24.78 16.03
CA GLU A 424 -11.17 24.05 14.83
C GLU A 424 -9.77 23.42 15.02
N PRO A 425 -9.48 22.27 14.37
CA PRO A 425 -8.15 21.69 14.36
C PRO A 425 -7.09 22.64 13.79
N ILE A 426 -5.86 22.48 14.26
CA ILE A 426 -4.69 23.19 13.74
C ILE A 426 -4.24 22.44 12.48
N ASP A 427 -4.47 23.04 11.31
CA ASP A 427 -4.02 22.49 10.03
C ASP A 427 -2.50 22.31 9.96
N LYS A 428 -2.04 21.41 9.11
CA LYS A 428 -0.62 21.24 8.79
C LYS A 428 0.01 22.56 8.34
N GLY A 429 1.09 22.96 8.99
CA GLY A 429 1.82 24.20 8.73
C GLY A 429 1.22 25.46 9.37
N SER A 430 0.08 25.33 10.06
CA SER A 430 -0.60 26.41 10.76
C SER A 430 -0.22 26.45 12.24
N ALA A 431 -0.60 27.53 12.93
CA ALA A 431 -0.38 27.69 14.35
C ALA A 431 -1.64 28.17 15.08
N TYR A 432 -1.74 27.82 16.37
CA TYR A 432 -2.80 28.27 17.27
C TYR A 432 -2.20 28.77 18.58
N ARG A 433 -2.86 29.73 19.22
CA ARG A 433 -2.41 30.35 20.46
C ARG A 433 -3.39 30.09 21.59
N TYR A 434 -2.96 29.35 22.60
CA TYR A 434 -3.65 29.17 23.86
C TYR A 434 -3.20 30.25 24.84
N GLU A 435 -4.14 30.94 25.51
CA GLU A 435 -3.77 31.94 26.52
C GLU A 435 -4.77 31.96 27.67
N PHE A 436 -4.27 31.73 28.89
CA PHE A 436 -5.09 31.66 30.11
C PHE A 436 -4.28 32.07 31.35
N THR A 437 -4.97 32.25 32.46
CA THR A 437 -4.35 32.48 33.78
C THR A 437 -4.46 31.20 34.59
N ALA A 438 -3.36 30.76 35.20
CA ALA A 438 -3.31 29.52 35.98
C ALA A 438 -4.11 29.64 37.29
N ALA A 439 -5.34 29.10 37.32
CA ALA A 439 -6.19 29.16 38.51
C ALA A 439 -5.80 28.14 39.59
N GLN A 440 -5.34 26.97 39.15
CA GLN A 440 -5.01 25.82 40.00
C GLN A 440 -3.51 25.63 40.17
N SER A 441 -3.12 24.72 41.08
CA SER A 441 -1.76 24.22 41.27
C SER A 441 -1.79 22.70 41.33
N GLY A 442 -0.76 22.00 40.87
CA GLY A 442 -0.73 20.54 40.90
C GLY A 442 0.11 19.91 39.80
N THR A 443 -0.08 18.60 39.64
CA THR A 443 0.45 17.80 38.53
C THR A 443 -0.65 17.57 37.51
N TYR A 444 -0.42 18.02 36.29
CA TYR A 444 -1.31 17.85 35.14
C TYR A 444 -0.53 17.32 33.93
N LEU A 445 -1.22 17.15 32.81
CA LEU A 445 -0.61 16.84 31.53
C LEU A 445 -1.21 17.69 30.42
N TYR A 446 -0.51 17.78 29.31
CA TYR A 446 -1.06 18.27 28.05
C TYR A 446 -0.88 17.19 27.00
N HIS A 447 -1.83 17.07 26.08
CA HIS A 447 -1.80 16.06 25.02
C HIS A 447 -2.61 16.48 23.80
N SER A 448 -2.43 15.78 22.68
CA SER A 448 -3.28 15.99 21.50
C SER A 448 -4.75 15.66 21.80
N HIS A 449 -5.68 16.45 21.27
CA HIS A 449 -7.12 16.16 21.37
C HIS A 449 -7.84 16.20 20.01
N ASP A 450 -7.09 15.80 19.00
CA ASP A 450 -7.54 15.44 17.66
C ASP A 450 -6.97 14.05 17.36
N HIS A 451 -7.78 13.14 16.78
CA HIS A 451 -7.39 11.73 16.56
C HIS A 451 -6.70 11.09 17.78
N VAL A 452 -7.31 11.23 18.97
CA VAL A 452 -6.65 10.99 20.27
C VAL A 452 -6.02 9.59 20.38
N ASP A 453 -6.77 8.56 19.96
CA ASP A 453 -6.34 7.16 19.98
C ASP A 453 -5.09 6.91 19.14
N ARG A 454 -4.81 7.78 18.15
CA ARG A 454 -3.63 7.75 17.31
C ARG A 454 -2.53 8.65 17.87
N GLN A 455 -2.80 9.94 17.97
CA GLN A 455 -1.77 10.95 18.19
C GLN A 455 -1.13 10.87 19.58
N GLN A 456 -1.93 10.61 20.61
CA GLN A 456 -1.45 10.45 21.97
C GLN A 456 -0.68 9.13 22.13
N ALA A 457 -1.18 8.05 21.52
CA ALA A 457 -0.51 6.74 21.42
C ALA A 457 0.87 6.81 20.75
N LEU A 458 1.04 7.75 19.83
CA LEU A 458 2.27 7.96 19.10
C LEU A 458 3.22 8.95 19.78
N GLY A 459 2.83 9.53 20.93
CA GLY A 459 3.73 10.31 21.78
C GLY A 459 3.40 11.79 21.95
N LEU A 460 2.27 12.30 21.44
CA LEU A 460 1.84 13.69 21.69
C LEU A 460 1.26 13.89 23.08
N TYR A 461 2.13 13.86 24.08
CA TYR A 461 1.81 14.20 25.45
C TYR A 461 3.04 14.75 26.19
N GLY A 462 2.82 15.48 27.27
CA GLY A 462 3.89 15.96 28.15
C GLY A 462 3.38 16.37 29.54
N ALA A 463 4.31 16.53 30.49
CA ALA A 463 3.97 16.94 31.84
C ALA A 463 3.70 18.45 31.92
N LEU A 464 2.67 18.80 32.68
CA LEU A 464 2.30 20.18 33.02
C LEU A 464 2.29 20.33 34.53
N ILE A 465 3.25 21.08 35.07
CA ILE A 465 3.38 21.28 36.52
C ILE A 465 3.05 22.72 36.87
N ILE A 466 2.10 22.90 37.79
CA ILE A 466 1.73 24.22 38.28
C ILE A 466 2.09 24.32 39.75
N ASP A 467 3.15 25.07 40.07
CA ASP A 467 3.58 25.28 41.44
C ASP A 467 2.56 26.14 42.20
N PRO A 468 2.25 25.83 43.47
CA PRO A 468 1.29 26.60 44.25
C PRO A 468 1.79 28.02 44.52
N ALA A 469 0.85 28.96 44.66
CA ALA A 469 1.18 30.35 45.01
C ALA A 469 1.83 30.46 46.39
N GLU A 470 1.52 29.55 47.31
CA GLU A 470 2.15 29.36 48.62
C GLU A 470 2.68 27.93 48.72
N ALA A 471 3.96 27.77 49.06
CA ALA A 471 4.56 26.45 49.18
C ALA A 471 4.06 25.76 50.45
N ASP A 472 3.75 24.46 50.37
CA ASP A 472 3.50 23.62 51.53
C ASP A 472 4.81 22.93 51.97
N PRO A 473 5.41 23.32 53.11
CA PRO A 473 6.65 22.75 53.59
C PRO A 473 6.54 21.24 53.88
N SER A 474 5.35 20.72 54.15
CA SER A 474 5.14 19.28 54.40
C SER A 474 5.31 18.43 53.13
N LEU A 475 5.20 19.06 51.96
CA LEU A 475 5.39 18.42 50.68
C LEU A 475 6.80 18.65 50.12
N GLU A 476 7.70 19.35 50.81
CA GLU A 476 9.08 19.48 50.33
C GLU A 476 9.81 18.13 50.36
N ALA A 477 10.61 17.88 49.33
CA ALA A 477 11.40 16.65 49.21
C ALA A 477 12.79 16.96 48.67
N ASP A 478 13.79 16.17 49.06
CA ASP A 478 15.17 16.33 48.58
C ASP A 478 15.28 16.10 47.07
N HIS A 479 14.42 15.22 46.53
CA HIS A 479 14.34 14.90 45.11
C HIS A 479 12.91 14.99 44.59
N GLU A 480 12.74 15.46 43.36
CA GLU A 480 11.48 15.40 42.61
C GLU A 480 11.69 14.61 41.32
N TYR A 481 10.83 13.61 41.09
CA TYR A 481 10.90 12.79 39.88
C TYR A 481 9.52 12.65 39.24
N ILE A 482 9.45 12.94 37.95
CA ILE A 482 8.23 12.83 37.17
C ILE A 482 8.32 11.56 36.34
N VAL A 483 7.26 10.76 36.40
CA VAL A 483 7.13 9.47 35.75
C VAL A 483 6.04 9.60 34.70
N LEU A 484 6.44 9.78 33.45
CA LEU A 484 5.57 9.81 32.28
C LEU A 484 5.51 8.43 31.65
N LEU A 485 4.34 7.79 31.72
CA LEU A 485 4.11 6.43 31.25
C LEU A 485 3.58 6.44 29.83
N GLN A 486 4.04 5.50 29.00
CA GLN A 486 3.61 5.32 27.61
C GLN A 486 3.86 3.89 27.12
N GLU A 487 3.01 3.44 26.22
CA GLU A 487 3.10 2.16 25.54
C GLU A 487 3.35 2.34 24.04
N TRP A 488 3.99 1.35 23.43
CA TRP A 488 4.29 1.34 22.00
C TRP A 488 3.93 0.00 21.38
N LEU A 489 3.45 0.05 20.14
CA LEU A 489 3.32 -1.11 19.27
C LEU A 489 4.34 -1.01 18.13
N LEU A 490 5.41 -1.80 18.23
CA LEU A 490 6.44 -1.90 17.20
C LEU A 490 6.37 -3.28 16.52
N ARG A 491 5.94 -3.33 15.25
CA ARG A 491 5.91 -4.58 14.46
C ARG A 491 6.57 -4.34 13.12
N GLU A 492 7.40 -5.29 12.67
CA GLU A 492 8.05 -5.21 11.36
C GLU A 492 8.84 -3.90 11.12
N ARG A 493 9.40 -3.31 12.19
CA ARG A 493 10.09 -2.00 12.20
C ARG A 493 9.20 -0.80 11.86
N LEU A 494 7.89 -0.95 11.96
CA LEU A 494 6.91 0.12 11.89
C LEU A 494 6.27 0.33 13.25
N THR A 495 6.05 1.59 13.59
CA THR A 495 5.35 1.97 14.81
C THR A 495 3.89 2.23 14.49
N TYR A 496 3.04 1.57 15.26
CA TYR A 496 1.59 1.69 15.22
C TYR A 496 1.10 2.29 16.54
N PRO A 497 -0.03 2.99 16.54
CA PRO A 497 -0.69 3.40 17.78
C PRO A 497 -1.13 2.16 18.55
N ALA A 498 -0.78 2.11 19.84
CA ALA A 498 -1.18 1.03 20.73
C ALA A 498 -2.63 1.24 21.17
N MET A 499 -3.46 0.20 21.04
CA MET A 499 -4.89 0.22 21.33
C MET A 499 -5.35 -1.06 22.02
N PRO A 500 -6.36 -1.01 22.91
CA PRO A 500 -6.86 -2.17 23.65
C PRO A 500 -7.77 -3.06 22.79
N MET A 501 -7.25 -3.51 21.63
CA MET A 501 -7.92 -4.35 20.67
C MET A 501 -6.98 -5.40 20.08
N ASP A 502 -7.54 -6.46 19.49
CA ASP A 502 -6.74 -7.51 18.85
C ASP A 502 -5.86 -6.95 17.73
N GLY A 503 -4.59 -7.34 17.75
CA GLY A 503 -3.57 -6.81 16.83
C GLY A 503 -3.00 -5.44 17.21
N GLY A 504 -3.70 -4.65 18.03
CA GLY A 504 -3.32 -3.31 18.49
C GLY A 504 -2.62 -3.24 19.85
N GLN A 505 -2.55 -4.36 20.59
CA GLN A 505 -1.92 -4.41 21.92
C GLN A 505 -0.44 -4.02 21.91
N PRO A 506 0.06 -3.26 22.88
CA PRO A 506 1.45 -2.82 22.96
C PRO A 506 2.40 -4.00 23.21
N ASN A 507 3.63 -3.85 22.73
CA ASN A 507 4.72 -4.79 23.00
C ASN A 507 5.96 -4.13 23.63
N TYR A 508 5.95 -2.82 23.82
CA TYR A 508 6.92 -2.08 24.62
C TYR A 508 6.22 -1.13 25.57
N PHE A 509 6.81 -0.95 26.75
CA PHE A 509 6.37 -0.02 27.78
C PHE A 509 7.54 0.87 28.16
N THR A 510 7.28 2.16 28.34
CA THR A 510 8.31 3.16 28.58
C THR A 510 7.97 4.07 29.75
N ILE A 511 9.01 4.46 30.49
CA ILE A 511 9.00 5.54 31.48
C ILE A 511 9.88 6.65 30.92
N ASN A 512 9.34 7.86 30.80
CA ASN A 512 10.06 9.03 30.27
C ASN A 512 10.71 8.75 28.90
N GLY A 513 10.01 8.00 28.04
CA GLY A 513 10.45 7.71 26.67
C GLY A 513 11.51 6.62 26.56
N ARG A 514 11.79 5.87 27.65
CA ARG A 514 12.77 4.77 27.68
C ARG A 514 12.16 3.50 28.25
N ALA A 515 12.53 2.36 27.69
CA ALA A 515 12.23 1.06 28.28
C ALA A 515 13.41 0.58 29.13
N TYR A 516 13.17 -0.26 30.13
CA TYR A 516 14.24 -0.87 30.92
C TYR A 516 15.15 -1.73 30.02
N PRO A 517 16.49 -1.70 30.16
CA PRO A 517 17.28 -1.06 31.22
C PRO A 517 17.74 0.38 30.93
N ALA A 518 17.21 1.02 29.88
CA ALA A 518 17.63 2.37 29.48
C ALA A 518 16.88 3.50 30.23
N THR A 519 16.05 3.17 31.21
CA THR A 519 15.35 4.14 32.07
C THR A 519 16.32 4.84 33.02
N ASP A 520 15.93 6.04 33.47
CA ASP A 520 16.72 6.79 34.46
C ASP A 520 16.84 6.03 35.79
N THR A 521 17.92 6.31 36.52
CA THR A 521 18.12 5.85 37.90
C THR A 521 18.19 7.04 38.84
N ILE A 522 17.41 7.00 39.92
CA ILE A 522 17.48 8.00 40.99
C ILE A 522 18.44 7.49 42.06
N LYS A 523 19.55 8.21 42.28
CA LYS A 523 20.51 7.88 43.34
C LYS A 523 20.19 8.72 44.56
N MET A 524 19.90 8.07 45.67
CA MET A 524 19.55 8.72 46.93
C MET A 524 20.44 8.24 48.06
N ARG A 525 20.63 9.09 49.07
CA ARG A 525 21.26 8.73 50.35
C ARG A 525 20.20 8.33 51.36
N VAL A 526 20.61 7.55 52.37
CA VAL A 526 19.75 7.18 53.49
C VAL A 526 19.22 8.47 54.15
N ARG A 527 17.91 8.52 54.39
CA ARG A 527 17.13 9.66 54.93
C ARG A 527 16.77 10.77 53.94
N GLU A 528 17.20 10.70 52.69
CA GLU A 528 16.66 11.62 51.67
C GLU A 528 15.23 11.22 51.30
N THR A 529 14.39 12.20 51.02
CA THR A 529 12.99 12.02 50.58
C THR A 529 12.85 12.21 49.08
N LEU A 530 11.88 11.53 48.48
CA LEU A 530 11.59 11.61 47.05
C LEU A 530 10.10 11.88 46.84
N LYS A 531 9.78 12.97 46.15
CA LYS A 531 8.46 13.23 45.60
C LYS A 531 8.37 12.64 44.21
N VAL A 532 7.46 11.70 44.01
CA VAL A 532 7.20 11.09 42.70
C VAL A 532 5.86 11.60 42.16
N ARG A 533 5.87 12.07 40.91
CA ARG A 533 4.66 12.47 40.17
C ARG A 533 4.39 11.46 39.08
N PHE A 534 3.38 10.62 39.23
CA PHE A 534 2.95 9.71 38.18
C PHE A 534 2.02 10.43 37.22
N VAL A 535 2.35 10.42 35.94
CA VAL A 535 1.56 10.97 34.85
C VAL A 535 1.40 9.88 33.81
N GLY A 536 0.20 9.32 33.72
CA GLY A 536 -0.15 8.39 32.64
C GLY A 536 -0.60 9.19 31.43
N SER A 537 -0.04 8.92 30.25
CA SER A 537 -0.58 9.43 28.98
C SER A 537 -1.90 8.74 28.58
N ASN A 538 -2.58 8.07 29.53
CA ASN A 538 -3.59 7.03 29.37
C ASN A 538 -4.17 6.88 27.95
N ASN A 539 -3.54 6.00 27.17
CA ASN A 539 -4.01 5.58 25.85
C ASN A 539 -4.79 4.24 25.92
N GLY A 540 -5.48 4.00 27.04
CA GLY A 540 -6.31 2.81 27.29
C GLY A 540 -5.64 1.70 28.10
N PHE A 541 -4.44 1.92 28.66
CA PHE A 541 -3.67 0.92 29.40
C PHE A 541 -3.38 1.33 30.84
N ILE A 542 -3.41 0.35 31.74
CA ILE A 542 -3.22 0.54 33.19
C ILE A 542 -1.81 0.09 33.58
N HIS A 543 -1.10 0.94 34.32
CA HIS A 543 0.23 0.64 34.87
C HIS A 543 0.16 0.50 36.40
N PRO A 544 0.24 -0.72 36.95
CA PRO A 544 0.31 -0.91 38.39
C PRO A 544 1.73 -0.58 38.89
N MET A 545 1.94 0.67 39.30
CA MET A 545 3.25 1.14 39.77
C MET A 545 3.56 0.63 41.19
N HIS A 546 4.73 0.02 41.36
CA HIS A 546 5.22 -0.47 42.64
C HIS A 546 6.65 0.03 42.91
N ILE A 547 6.86 0.62 44.09
CA ILE A 547 8.18 1.06 44.57
C ILE A 547 8.67 0.07 45.62
N HIS A 548 9.81 -0.58 45.36
CA HIS A 548 10.45 -1.47 46.33
C HIS A 548 11.13 -0.66 47.45
N GLY A 549 11.14 -1.19 48.68
CA GLY A 549 11.95 -0.65 49.79
C GLY A 549 11.17 0.09 50.89
N GLY A 550 9.87 0.30 50.75
CA GLY A 550 9.00 0.84 51.79
C GLY A 550 7.64 1.29 51.26
N PRO A 551 6.66 1.59 52.14
CA PRO A 551 5.43 2.26 51.73
C PRO A 551 5.73 3.68 51.23
N PHE A 552 4.90 4.19 50.32
CA PHE A 552 4.88 5.61 49.96
C PHE A 552 3.53 6.20 50.35
N ASP A 553 3.53 7.47 50.74
CA ASP A 553 2.32 8.20 51.07
C ASP A 553 1.76 8.86 49.81
N VAL A 554 0.48 8.62 49.53
CA VAL A 554 -0.24 9.32 48.46
C VAL A 554 -0.67 10.68 49.01
N VAL A 555 -0.03 11.74 48.55
CA VAL A 555 -0.28 13.11 49.01
C VAL A 555 -1.23 13.91 48.12
N ALA A 556 -1.44 13.47 46.87
CA ALA A 556 -2.32 14.12 45.91
C ALA A 556 -2.80 13.13 44.84
N VAL A 557 -3.98 13.38 44.26
CA VAL A 557 -4.55 12.67 43.11
C VAL A 557 -5.07 13.70 42.10
N ASP A 558 -4.77 13.51 40.82
CA ASP A 558 -5.15 14.44 39.73
C ASP A 558 -4.78 15.91 40.00
N GLY A 559 -3.65 16.09 40.69
CA GLY A 559 -3.09 17.39 41.03
C GLY A 559 -3.66 18.06 42.27
N GLN A 560 -4.63 17.45 42.96
CA GLN A 560 -5.28 17.99 44.16
C GLN A 560 -5.00 17.18 45.42
#